data_AF-A0A350DCR7-F1
#
_entry.id   AF-A0A350DCR7-F1
#
_cell.length_a   1.000
_cell.length_b   1.000
_cell.length_c   1.000
_cell.angle_alpha   90.00
_cell.angle_beta   90.00
_cell.angle_gamma   90.00
#
_symmetry.space_group_name_H-M   'P 1'
#
loop_
_entity.id
_entity.type
_entity.pdbx_description
1 polymer ?
#
loop_
_entity_poly.entity_id
_entity_poly.type
_entity_poly.pdbx_seq_one_letter_code
_entity_poly.pdbx_strand_id
1 'polypeptide(L)'
;YALEELFEDLGRRLPVMISGTITDASGRTLSGQTTEAFWNSVRHANPLSVGLNCALGAEELRPYLEELSTKADTFVSAHPNAGLPNEFGEYDQTPEEMAAIVSEFAQSGLVNIIGGCCGSTPEHIRAIADAVRSMAPRKIPERSKACRLSGLEPFNIEADSLFVNVGERTNVTGSARFKRLIVEEDFTTALEVALEQVENGAQIIDINMDEGMLESKEAMVRFLNLIAGEPDIAR
;
A
#
# COMPACT_ATOMS: atom_id res chain seq x y z
N TYR A 1 4.96 -7.01 -13.72
CA TYR A 1 4.89 -8.16 -14.64
C TYR A 1 3.88 -7.90 -15.75
N ALA A 2 2.57 -8.00 -15.53
CA ALA A 2 1.56 -7.90 -16.61
C ALA A 2 1.63 -6.61 -17.45
N LEU A 3 1.84 -5.44 -16.83
CA LEU A 3 2.00 -4.19 -17.58
C LEU A 3 3.29 -4.14 -18.41
N GLU A 4 4.37 -4.75 -17.92
CA GLU A 4 5.65 -4.76 -18.63
C GLU A 4 5.58 -5.67 -19.87
N GLU A 5 4.97 -6.86 -19.75
CA GLU A 5 4.68 -7.72 -20.91
C GLU A 5 3.84 -6.98 -21.97
N LEU A 6 2.79 -6.28 -21.53
CA LEU A 6 1.97 -5.48 -22.44
C LEU A 6 2.78 -4.36 -23.13
N PHE A 7 3.69 -3.69 -22.42
CA PHE A 7 4.52 -2.64 -23.00
C PHE A 7 5.53 -3.19 -24.02
N GLU A 8 6.06 -4.39 -23.76
CA GLU A 8 6.91 -5.11 -24.72
C GLU A 8 6.12 -5.45 -26.00
N ASP A 9 4.92 -6.02 -25.86
CA ASP A 9 4.04 -6.35 -26.99
C ASP A 9 3.64 -5.11 -27.81
N LEU A 10 3.41 -3.99 -27.14
CA LEU A 10 3.08 -2.71 -27.79
C LEU A 10 4.29 -1.98 -28.37
N GLY A 11 5.52 -2.40 -28.03
CA GLY A 11 6.75 -1.70 -28.39
C GLY A 11 6.87 -0.29 -27.80
N ARG A 12 6.10 0.04 -26.76
CA ARG A 12 6.11 1.36 -26.10
C ARG A 12 5.58 1.26 -24.66
N ARG A 13 6.17 2.05 -23.77
CA ARG A 13 5.66 2.27 -22.41
C ARG A 13 4.60 3.36 -22.40
N LEU A 14 3.45 3.09 -21.78
CA LEU A 14 2.43 4.09 -21.50
C LEU A 14 2.56 4.59 -20.05
N PRO A 15 2.17 5.85 -19.75
CA PRO A 15 2.12 6.32 -18.37
C PRO A 15 1.13 5.50 -17.54
N VAL A 16 1.55 5.09 -16.35
CA VAL A 16 0.72 4.33 -15.40
C VAL A 16 0.32 5.24 -14.25
N MET A 17 -0.98 5.28 -13.92
CA MET A 17 -1.47 5.85 -12.68
C MET A 17 -1.93 4.71 -11.77
N ILE A 18 -1.47 4.71 -10.52
CA ILE A 18 -1.88 3.72 -9.51
C ILE A 18 -2.64 4.48 -8.43
N SER A 19 -3.84 4.02 -8.08
CA SER A 19 -4.63 4.62 -7.01
C SER A 19 -5.07 3.53 -6.04
N GLY A 20 -4.73 3.70 -4.77
CA GLY A 20 -5.16 2.85 -3.68
C GLY A 20 -6.43 3.39 -3.02
N THR A 21 -7.08 2.56 -2.21
CA THR A 21 -8.23 2.98 -1.40
C THR A 21 -7.97 2.59 0.05
N ILE A 22 -8.01 3.58 0.94
CA ILE A 22 -8.03 3.37 2.40
C ILE A 22 -9.48 3.16 2.80
N THR A 23 -9.80 2.05 3.44
CA THR A 23 -11.21 1.63 3.60
C THR A 23 -11.95 2.37 4.69
N ASP A 24 -11.24 2.80 5.74
CA ASP A 24 -11.83 3.46 6.90
C ASP A 24 -10.76 4.25 7.70
N ALA A 25 -11.16 4.74 8.88
CA ALA A 25 -10.32 5.53 9.77
C ALA A 25 -9.13 4.76 10.39
N SER A 26 -8.99 3.44 10.16
CA SER A 26 -7.79 2.69 10.54
C SER A 26 -6.56 3.03 9.70
N GLY A 27 -6.75 3.66 8.54
CA GLY A 27 -5.65 4.04 7.66
C GLY A 27 -5.05 2.90 6.84
N ARG A 28 -5.81 1.80 6.67
CA ARG A 28 -5.38 0.63 5.93
C ARG A 28 -6.19 0.41 4.65
N THR A 29 -5.56 -0.24 3.67
CA THR A 29 -6.27 -0.80 2.51
C THR A 29 -7.13 -1.98 2.95
N LEU A 30 -8.00 -2.47 2.06
CA LEU A 30 -8.81 -3.68 2.33
C LEU A 30 -7.93 -4.91 2.65
N SER A 31 -6.74 -4.99 2.06
CA SER A 31 -5.76 -6.03 2.33
C SER A 31 -4.87 -5.73 3.55
N GLY A 32 -5.18 -4.69 4.33
CA GLY A 32 -4.51 -4.37 5.59
C GLY A 32 -3.25 -3.50 5.49
N GLN A 33 -2.82 -3.06 4.30
CA GLN A 33 -1.59 -2.28 4.17
C GLN A 33 -1.79 -0.82 4.59
N THR A 34 -0.81 -0.25 5.30
CA THR A 34 -0.73 1.21 5.51
C THR A 34 -0.29 1.94 4.24
N THR A 35 -0.36 3.26 4.22
CA THR A 35 -0.06 4.08 3.03
C THR A 35 1.37 3.91 2.53
N GLU A 36 2.38 3.98 3.42
CA GLU A 36 3.77 3.82 3.00
C GLU A 36 4.07 2.36 2.60
N ALA A 37 3.44 1.37 3.25
CA ALA A 37 3.54 -0.04 2.87
C ALA A 37 3.02 -0.27 1.43
N PHE A 38 1.83 0.27 1.14
CA PHE A 38 1.26 0.25 -0.21
C PHE A 38 2.22 0.87 -1.24
N TRP A 39 2.78 2.05 -0.95
CA TRP A 39 3.73 2.69 -1.85
C TRP A 39 5.00 1.85 -2.07
N ASN A 40 5.61 1.33 -1.01
CA ASN A 40 6.78 0.45 -1.10
C ASN A 40 6.49 -0.79 -1.97
N SER A 41 5.27 -1.32 -1.88
CA SER A 41 4.84 -2.50 -2.64
C SER A 41 4.70 -2.23 -4.14
N VAL A 42 4.26 -1.04 -4.55
CA VAL A 42 3.92 -0.75 -5.96
C VAL A 42 4.93 0.15 -6.69
N ARG A 43 5.86 0.80 -5.98
CA ARG A 43 6.81 1.77 -6.58
C ARG A 43 7.67 1.20 -7.71
N HIS A 44 7.93 -0.10 -7.70
CA HIS A 44 8.71 -0.78 -8.73
C HIS A 44 8.05 -0.72 -10.12
N ALA A 45 6.74 -0.44 -10.19
CA ALA A 45 6.02 -0.22 -11.43
C ALA A 45 6.37 1.11 -12.13
N ASN A 46 7.22 1.95 -11.53
CA ASN A 46 7.63 3.27 -12.05
C ASN A 46 6.44 4.08 -12.60
N PRO A 47 5.40 4.35 -11.78
CA PRO A 47 4.20 5.00 -12.25
C PRO A 47 4.43 6.50 -12.46
N LEU A 48 3.66 7.08 -13.39
CA LEU A 48 3.55 8.54 -13.52
C LEU A 48 2.98 9.16 -12.26
N SER A 49 1.99 8.51 -11.63
CA SER A 49 1.45 8.95 -10.35
C SER A 49 1.01 7.79 -9.46
N VAL A 50 1.09 8.02 -8.16
CA VAL A 50 0.45 7.19 -7.13
C VAL A 50 -0.57 8.03 -6.38
N GLY A 51 -1.68 7.45 -5.94
CA GLY A 51 -2.70 8.23 -5.26
C GLY A 51 -3.65 7.44 -4.41
N LEU A 52 -4.63 8.16 -3.88
CA LEU A 52 -5.74 7.59 -3.13
C LEU A 52 -7.09 8.02 -3.71
N ASN A 53 -8.07 7.12 -3.72
CA ASN A 53 -9.43 7.41 -4.19
C ASN A 53 -10.48 6.65 -3.37
N CYS A 54 -11.71 7.17 -3.41
CA CYS A 54 -12.91 6.55 -2.83
C CYS A 54 -12.84 6.33 -1.31
N ALA A 55 -13.86 5.64 -0.79
CA ALA A 55 -14.14 5.26 0.60
C ALA A 55 -14.27 6.41 1.60
N LEU A 56 -13.34 7.35 1.57
CA LEU A 56 -13.25 8.50 2.45
C LEU A 56 -13.64 9.79 1.72
N GLY A 57 -14.19 10.74 2.49
CA GLY A 57 -14.29 12.13 2.09
C GLY A 57 -12.91 12.81 2.12
N ALA A 58 -12.86 14.07 1.71
CA ALA A 58 -11.61 14.82 1.67
C ALA A 58 -11.02 15.06 3.08
N GLU A 59 -11.85 15.31 4.09
CA GLU A 59 -11.33 15.53 5.46
C GLU A 59 -10.64 14.29 6.01
N GLU A 60 -11.27 13.11 5.86
CA GLU A 60 -10.75 11.86 6.39
C GLU A 60 -9.55 11.33 5.58
N LEU A 61 -9.48 11.67 4.29
CA LEU A 61 -8.38 11.24 3.42
C LEU A 61 -7.07 11.99 3.68
N ARG A 62 -7.16 13.21 4.22
CA ARG A 62 -6.03 14.13 4.39
C ARG A 62 -4.78 13.52 5.04
N PRO A 63 -4.84 12.87 6.22
CA PRO A 63 -3.63 12.35 6.88
C PRO A 63 -2.88 11.31 6.04
N TYR A 64 -3.61 10.43 5.35
CA TYR A 64 -3.00 9.40 4.50
C TYR A 64 -2.40 10.00 3.23
N LEU A 65 -3.05 11.03 2.68
CA LEU A 65 -2.51 11.78 1.57
C LEU A 65 -1.24 12.54 1.94
N GLU A 66 -1.17 13.11 3.14
CA GLU A 66 0.03 13.76 3.67
C GLU A 66 1.18 12.76 3.82
N GLU A 67 0.91 11.58 4.39
CA GLU A 67 1.89 10.49 4.44
C GLU A 67 2.41 10.13 3.04
N LEU A 68 1.52 9.82 2.09
CA LEU A 68 1.90 9.48 0.71
C LEU A 68 2.69 10.61 0.05
N SER A 69 2.29 11.86 0.26
CA SER A 69 2.93 13.06 -0.27
C SER A 69 4.39 13.19 0.21
N THR A 70 4.71 12.80 1.43
CA THR A 70 6.10 12.87 1.90
C THR A 70 6.96 11.70 1.42
N LYS A 71 6.35 10.56 1.07
CA LYS A 71 7.06 9.31 0.74
C LYS A 71 7.17 9.02 -0.76
N ALA A 72 6.21 9.43 -1.58
CA ALA A 72 6.20 9.14 -3.01
C ALA A 72 7.26 9.93 -3.77
N ASP A 73 8.12 9.25 -4.53
CA ASP A 73 9.13 9.86 -5.42
C ASP A 73 8.58 10.13 -6.84
N THR A 74 7.26 10.18 -6.97
CA THR A 74 6.51 10.43 -8.21
C THR A 74 5.37 11.43 -7.95
N PHE A 75 4.56 11.75 -8.97
CA PHE A 75 3.39 12.62 -8.80
C PHE A 75 2.35 11.97 -7.88
N VAL A 76 1.63 12.78 -7.10
CA VAL A 76 0.57 12.31 -6.21
C VAL A 76 -0.79 12.73 -6.73
N SER A 77 -1.75 11.79 -6.78
CA SER A 77 -3.14 12.06 -7.13
C SER A 77 -4.10 11.81 -5.98
N ALA A 78 -5.18 12.58 -5.87
CA ALA A 78 -6.25 12.30 -4.92
C ALA A 78 -7.64 12.49 -5.56
N HIS A 79 -8.55 11.55 -5.28
CA HIS A 79 -9.92 11.56 -5.76
C HIS A 79 -10.88 11.14 -4.62
N PRO A 80 -11.11 12.02 -3.63
CA PRO A 80 -12.02 11.72 -2.53
C PRO A 80 -13.48 11.65 -3.00
N ASN A 81 -14.34 11.04 -2.18
CA ASN A 81 -15.78 11.11 -2.37
C ASN A 81 -16.30 12.53 -2.03
N ALA A 82 -17.52 12.85 -2.50
CA ALA A 82 -18.25 14.04 -2.05
C ALA A 82 -18.83 13.81 -0.64
N GLY A 83 -17.94 13.73 0.34
CA GLY A 83 -18.24 13.34 1.72
C GLY A 83 -18.40 11.83 1.90
N LEU A 84 -18.80 11.43 3.11
CA LEU A 84 -19.18 10.05 3.40
C LEU A 84 -20.63 9.80 2.93
N PRO A 85 -20.97 8.59 2.48
CA PRO A 85 -22.35 8.29 2.09
C PRO A 85 -23.29 8.37 3.31
N ASN A 86 -24.49 8.90 3.09
CA ASN A 86 -25.54 8.93 4.11
C ASN A 86 -26.21 7.54 4.29
N GLU A 87 -27.19 7.43 5.18
CA GLU A 87 -27.89 6.16 5.49
C GLU A 87 -28.61 5.54 4.27
N PHE A 88 -28.87 6.34 3.22
CA PHE A 88 -29.46 5.90 1.96
C PHE A 88 -28.41 5.60 0.87
N GLY A 89 -27.12 5.75 1.19
CA GLY A 89 -26.02 5.56 0.25
C GLY A 89 -25.79 6.74 -0.71
N GLU A 90 -26.40 7.89 -0.43
CA GLU A 90 -26.28 9.11 -1.24
C GLU A 90 -25.16 10.02 -0.69
N TYR A 91 -24.73 10.98 -1.50
CA TYR A 91 -23.64 11.92 -1.16
C TYR A 91 -24.20 13.34 -1.14
N ASP A 92 -24.27 13.93 0.05
CA ASP A 92 -24.94 15.21 0.27
C ASP A 92 -24.00 16.42 0.18
N GLN A 93 -22.68 16.20 0.15
CA GLN A 93 -21.71 17.29 0.09
C GLN A 93 -21.84 18.05 -1.22
N THR A 94 -21.95 19.37 -1.12
CA THR A 94 -22.10 20.26 -2.27
C THR A 94 -20.77 20.51 -3.01
N PRO A 95 -20.80 20.98 -4.27
CA PRO A 95 -19.61 21.38 -5.00
C PRO A 95 -18.73 22.38 -4.24
N GLU A 96 -19.34 23.38 -3.62
CA GLU A 96 -18.65 24.44 -2.88
C GLU A 96 -17.97 23.91 -1.61
N GLU A 97 -18.66 23.04 -0.86
CA GLU A 97 -18.10 22.41 0.35
C GLU A 97 -16.93 21.49 0.01
N MET A 98 -17.10 20.61 -1.00
CA MET A 98 -16.04 19.71 -1.43
C MET A 98 -14.83 20.49 -1.92
N ALA A 99 -15.03 21.52 -2.76
CA ALA A 99 -13.94 22.33 -3.28
C ALA A 99 -13.19 23.10 -2.18
N ALA A 100 -13.90 23.61 -1.16
CA ALA A 100 -13.27 24.30 -0.04
C ALA A 100 -12.28 23.38 0.69
N ILE A 101 -12.69 22.15 1.01
CA ILE A 101 -11.85 21.17 1.71
C ILE A 101 -10.71 20.67 0.82
N VAL A 102 -11.03 20.25 -0.41
CA VAL A 102 -10.04 19.70 -1.36
C VAL A 102 -8.98 20.73 -1.74
N SER A 103 -9.32 22.02 -1.78
CA SER A 103 -8.35 23.08 -2.07
C SER A 103 -7.22 23.16 -1.03
N GLU A 104 -7.45 22.71 0.21
CA GLU A 104 -6.40 22.64 1.23
C GLU A 104 -5.29 21.67 0.82
N PHE A 105 -5.60 20.55 0.16
CA PHE A 105 -4.58 19.62 -0.32
C PHE A 105 -3.59 20.28 -1.27
N ALA A 106 -4.11 21.12 -2.17
CA ALA A 106 -3.29 21.86 -3.12
C ALA A 106 -2.52 23.01 -2.44
N GLN A 107 -3.15 23.73 -1.51
CA GLN A 107 -2.51 24.79 -0.72
C GLN A 107 -1.34 24.26 0.12
N SER A 108 -1.53 23.09 0.73
CA SER A 108 -0.52 22.39 1.53
C SER A 108 0.50 21.62 0.67
N GLY A 109 0.39 21.68 -0.66
CA GLY A 109 1.34 21.06 -1.57
C GLY A 109 1.35 19.53 -1.51
N LEU A 110 0.20 18.90 -1.25
CA LEU A 110 0.06 17.45 -1.09
C LEU A 110 -0.20 16.72 -2.41
N VAL A 111 -0.70 17.40 -3.44
CA VAL A 111 -1.16 16.80 -4.69
C VAL A 111 -0.57 17.43 -5.94
N ASN A 112 -0.49 16.62 -7.00
CA ASN A 112 -0.19 17.02 -8.37
C ASN A 112 -1.42 16.90 -9.27
N ILE A 113 -2.31 15.94 -8.97
CA ILE A 113 -3.55 15.67 -9.70
C ILE A 113 -4.67 15.58 -8.68
N ILE A 114 -5.79 16.25 -8.94
CA ILE A 114 -6.94 16.26 -8.04
C ILE A 114 -8.22 16.05 -8.84
N GLY A 115 -9.15 15.28 -8.28
CA GLY A 115 -10.48 15.10 -8.84
C GLY A 115 -11.46 14.65 -7.78
N GLY A 116 -12.49 13.93 -8.19
CA GLY A 116 -13.51 13.37 -7.31
C GLY A 116 -13.85 11.93 -7.68
N CYS A 117 -14.42 11.20 -6.73
CA CYS A 117 -14.85 9.82 -6.91
C CYS A 117 -16.38 9.71 -6.75
N CYS A 118 -16.88 8.90 -5.82
CA CYS A 118 -18.31 8.71 -5.64
C CYS A 118 -18.99 10.00 -5.14
N GLY A 119 -20.17 10.30 -5.68
CA GLY A 119 -20.92 11.53 -5.39
C GLY A 119 -20.47 12.77 -6.16
N SER A 120 -19.25 12.79 -6.71
CA SER A 120 -18.75 13.94 -7.47
C SER A 120 -19.41 14.07 -8.84
N THR A 121 -19.78 15.29 -9.20
CA THR A 121 -20.44 15.65 -10.48
C THR A 121 -19.57 16.62 -11.30
N PRO A 122 -19.92 16.92 -12.58
CA PRO A 122 -19.22 17.96 -13.33
C PRO A 122 -19.17 19.33 -12.63
N GLU A 123 -20.20 19.68 -11.84
CA GLU A 123 -20.23 20.89 -11.01
C GLU A 123 -19.16 20.84 -9.92
N HIS A 124 -18.99 19.70 -9.23
CA HIS A 124 -17.91 19.49 -8.27
C HIS A 124 -16.54 19.66 -8.92
N ILE A 125 -16.33 19.02 -10.08
CA ILE A 125 -15.05 19.12 -10.79
C ILE A 125 -14.76 20.55 -11.23
N ARG A 126 -15.77 21.32 -11.65
CA ARG A 126 -15.61 22.75 -11.97
C ARG A 126 -15.20 23.55 -10.74
N ALA A 127 -15.89 23.36 -9.62
CA ALA A 127 -15.58 24.06 -8.37
C ALA A 127 -14.16 23.74 -7.88
N ILE A 128 -13.76 22.47 -7.90
CA ILE A 128 -12.39 22.04 -7.56
C ILE A 128 -11.37 22.70 -8.51
N ALA A 129 -11.60 22.63 -9.83
CA ALA A 129 -10.69 23.18 -10.83
C ALA A 129 -10.50 24.70 -10.66
N ASP A 130 -11.56 25.44 -10.38
CA ASP A 130 -11.48 26.88 -10.15
C ASP A 130 -10.79 27.21 -8.82
N ALA A 131 -11.02 26.42 -7.77
CA ALA A 131 -10.38 26.59 -6.48
C ALA A 131 -8.86 26.36 -6.53
N VAL A 132 -8.37 25.38 -7.30
CA VAL A 132 -6.94 25.03 -7.34
C VAL A 132 -6.15 25.68 -8.49
N ARG A 133 -6.81 26.40 -9.40
CA ARG A 133 -6.23 26.90 -10.66
C ARG A 133 -4.92 27.68 -10.52
N SER A 134 -4.81 28.50 -9.47
CA SER A 134 -3.66 29.38 -9.23
C SER A 134 -2.59 28.75 -8.33
N MET A 135 -2.81 27.53 -7.84
CA MET A 135 -1.95 26.87 -6.87
C MET A 135 -0.82 26.11 -7.58
N ALA A 136 0.36 26.11 -6.95
CA ALA A 136 1.48 25.34 -7.46
C ALA A 136 1.28 23.84 -7.16
N PRO A 137 1.58 22.94 -8.10
CA PRO A 137 1.59 21.50 -7.83
C PRO A 137 2.60 21.14 -6.73
N ARG A 138 2.34 20.04 -6.02
CA ARG A 138 3.30 19.42 -5.10
C ARG A 138 4.68 19.27 -5.73
N LYS A 139 5.72 19.63 -4.97
CA LYS A 139 7.11 19.32 -5.33
C LYS A 139 7.39 17.87 -4.94
N ILE A 140 7.92 17.08 -5.88
CA ILE A 140 8.34 15.71 -5.59
C ILE A 140 9.53 15.76 -4.63
N PRO A 141 9.46 15.08 -3.47
CA PRO A 141 10.54 15.08 -2.49
C PRO A 141 11.75 14.29 -3.01
N GLU A 142 12.95 14.79 -2.74
CA GLU A 142 14.17 13.99 -2.87
C GLU A 142 14.29 13.08 -1.66
N ARG A 143 14.43 11.77 -1.89
CA ARG A 143 14.63 10.77 -0.82
C ARG A 143 15.98 10.09 -0.98
N SER A 144 16.61 9.79 0.15
CA SER A 144 17.82 8.96 0.20
C SER A 144 17.54 7.57 -0.39
N LYS A 145 18.55 7.01 -1.05
CA LYS A 145 18.53 5.60 -1.45
C LYS A 145 18.53 4.75 -0.18
N ALA A 146 17.58 3.83 -0.09
CA ALA A 146 17.40 2.92 1.04
C ALA A 146 16.72 1.65 0.53
N CYS A 147 16.90 0.53 1.22
CA CYS A 147 16.10 -0.67 0.97
C CYS A 147 14.71 -0.43 1.57
N ARG A 148 13.66 -0.62 0.78
CA ARG A 148 12.28 -0.36 1.20
C ARG A 148 11.47 -1.62 0.96
N LEU A 149 11.12 -2.27 2.05
CA LEU A 149 10.34 -3.49 2.09
C LEU A 149 8.94 -3.18 2.62
N SER A 150 8.05 -4.15 2.49
CA SER A 150 6.67 -4.03 2.94
C SER A 150 6.13 -5.39 3.33
N GLY A 151 5.53 -5.45 4.50
CA GLY A 151 4.45 -6.37 4.82
C GLY A 151 3.12 -5.61 4.70
N LEU A 152 2.33 -5.63 5.78
CA LEU A 152 1.21 -4.74 6.04
C LEU A 152 1.67 -3.35 6.49
N GLU A 153 2.89 -3.26 7.02
CA GLU A 153 3.56 -2.03 7.42
C GLU A 153 4.87 -1.86 6.62
N PRO A 154 5.38 -0.62 6.49
CA PRO A 154 6.64 -0.38 5.80
C PRO A 154 7.83 -0.80 6.67
N PHE A 155 8.83 -1.41 6.06
CA PHE A 155 10.13 -1.64 6.69
C PHE A 155 11.24 -1.05 5.83
N ASN A 156 11.81 0.07 6.28
CA ASN A 156 12.83 0.82 5.56
C ASN A 156 14.20 0.64 6.23
N ILE A 157 15.19 0.18 5.47
CA ILE A 157 16.59 0.03 5.90
C ILE A 157 17.40 1.18 5.28
N GLU A 158 17.65 2.20 6.10
CA GLU A 158 18.42 3.39 5.76
C GLU A 158 19.91 3.25 6.12
N ALA A 159 20.72 4.25 5.79
CA ALA A 159 22.18 4.19 5.97
C ALA A 159 22.62 4.15 7.44
N ASP A 160 21.78 4.64 8.35
CA ASP A 160 21.99 4.67 9.80
C ASP A 160 21.17 3.60 10.55
N SER A 161 20.49 2.70 9.82
CA SER A 161 19.75 1.60 10.42
C SER A 161 20.66 0.61 11.13
N LEU A 162 20.16 0.04 12.22
CA LEU A 162 20.85 -1.03 12.95
C LEU A 162 20.85 -2.35 12.17
N PHE A 163 21.53 -3.36 12.72
CA PHE A 163 21.51 -4.70 12.16
C PHE A 163 20.08 -5.24 12.04
N VAL A 164 19.78 -5.80 10.88
CA VAL A 164 18.46 -6.37 10.57
C VAL A 164 18.53 -7.88 10.72
N ASN A 165 17.73 -8.42 11.64
CA ASN A 165 17.63 -9.87 11.85
C ASN A 165 16.64 -10.48 10.87
N VAL A 166 17.10 -11.50 10.14
CA VAL A 166 16.26 -12.36 9.29
C VAL A 166 16.04 -13.68 10.02
N GLY A 167 14.80 -14.01 10.33
CA GLY A 167 14.42 -15.26 10.98
C GLY A 167 14.54 -16.44 10.02
N GLU A 168 15.36 -17.43 10.36
CA GLU A 168 15.70 -18.59 9.52
C GLU A 168 14.89 -19.87 9.80
N ARG A 169 14.04 -19.90 10.84
CA ARG A 169 13.45 -21.16 11.36
C ARG A 169 12.26 -21.67 10.55
N THR A 170 11.70 -20.85 9.67
CA THR A 170 10.66 -21.19 8.69
C THR A 170 11.26 -21.84 7.44
N ASN A 171 12.14 -22.82 7.67
CA ASN A 171 12.96 -23.46 6.65
C ASN A 171 12.86 -24.98 6.79
N VAL A 172 12.25 -25.65 5.80
CA VAL A 172 12.04 -27.10 5.81
C VAL A 172 13.37 -27.87 5.85
N THR A 173 14.43 -27.37 5.23
CA THR A 173 15.75 -28.02 5.28
C THR A 173 16.49 -27.77 6.60
N GLY A 174 16.31 -26.59 7.20
CA GLY A 174 17.08 -26.12 8.36
C GLY A 174 16.44 -26.32 9.73
N SER A 175 15.12 -26.55 9.80
CA SER A 175 14.35 -26.60 11.05
C SER A 175 13.56 -27.90 11.17
N ALA A 176 13.99 -28.80 12.06
CA ALA A 176 13.33 -30.09 12.27
C ALA A 176 11.88 -29.94 12.74
N ARG A 177 11.57 -28.92 13.57
CA ARG A 177 10.20 -28.60 13.99
C ARG A 177 9.36 -28.18 12.79
N PHE A 178 9.84 -27.20 12.01
CA PHE A 178 9.09 -26.67 10.87
C PHE A 178 8.88 -27.73 9.78
N LYS A 179 9.92 -28.50 9.44
CA LYS A 179 9.83 -29.63 8.51
C LYS A 179 8.71 -30.59 8.87
N ARG A 180 8.65 -31.02 10.14
CA ARG A 180 7.62 -31.94 10.61
C ARG A 180 6.22 -31.35 10.40
N LEU A 181 6.02 -30.08 10.81
CA LEU A 181 4.72 -29.40 10.70
C LEU A 181 4.26 -29.27 9.25
N ILE A 182 5.16 -28.90 8.32
CA ILE A 182 4.82 -28.76 6.90
C ILE A 182 4.51 -30.13 6.27
N VAL A 183 5.28 -31.18 6.59
CA VAL A 183 5.04 -32.54 6.07
C VAL A 183 3.76 -33.15 6.63
N GLU A 184 3.40 -32.84 7.88
CA GLU A 184 2.14 -33.26 8.52
C GLU A 184 0.94 -32.34 8.14
N GLU A 185 1.17 -31.35 7.28
CA GLU A 185 0.20 -30.31 6.90
C GLU A 185 -0.41 -29.50 8.05
N ASP A 186 0.28 -29.43 9.19
CA ASP A 186 -0.08 -28.60 10.34
C ASP A 186 0.43 -27.16 10.15
N PHE A 187 -0.15 -26.48 9.15
CA PHE A 187 0.21 -25.11 8.82
C PHE A 187 -0.14 -24.11 9.93
N THR A 188 -1.17 -24.41 10.74
CA THR A 188 -1.57 -23.55 11.86
C THR A 188 -0.45 -23.46 12.90
N THR A 189 0.08 -24.59 13.36
CA THR A 189 1.22 -24.59 14.29
C THR A 189 2.52 -24.17 13.60
N ALA A 190 2.62 -24.30 12.26
CA ALA A 190 3.76 -23.75 11.52
C ALA A 190 3.80 -22.21 11.55
N LEU A 191 2.66 -21.52 11.61
CA LEU A 191 2.60 -20.07 11.78
C LEU A 191 3.18 -19.62 13.12
N GLU A 192 3.02 -20.42 14.18
CA GLU A 192 3.62 -20.13 15.49
C GLU A 192 5.16 -20.06 15.40
N VAL A 193 5.79 -20.85 14.52
CA VAL A 193 7.25 -20.77 14.29
C VAL A 193 7.64 -19.43 13.66
N ALA A 194 6.81 -18.87 12.77
CA ALA A 194 7.05 -17.54 12.21
C ALA A 194 6.81 -16.45 13.27
N LEU A 195 5.69 -16.53 14.00
CA LEU A 195 5.34 -15.58 15.06
C LEU A 195 6.39 -15.52 16.16
N GLU A 196 6.84 -16.67 16.67
CA GLU A 196 7.91 -16.76 17.67
C GLU A 196 9.18 -16.02 17.21
N GLN A 197 9.51 -16.06 15.93
CA GLN A 197 10.69 -15.34 15.42
C GLN A 197 10.50 -13.83 15.44
N VAL A 198 9.32 -13.34 15.06
CA VAL A 198 8.97 -11.91 15.14
C VAL A 198 8.98 -11.43 16.58
N GLU A 199 8.37 -12.18 17.51
CA GLU A 199 8.37 -11.88 18.95
C GLU A 199 9.78 -11.85 19.55
N ASN A 200 10.68 -12.68 19.02
CA ASN A 200 12.09 -12.73 19.42
C ASN A 200 12.98 -11.74 18.63
N GLY A 201 12.40 -10.81 17.87
CA GLY A 201 13.10 -9.67 17.27
C GLY A 201 13.55 -9.85 15.83
N ALA A 202 13.07 -10.86 15.11
CA ALA A 202 13.22 -10.93 13.65
C ALA A 202 12.36 -9.83 12.99
N GLN A 203 12.96 -9.08 12.07
CA GLN A 203 12.28 -8.02 11.31
C GLN A 203 11.86 -8.49 9.91
N ILE A 204 12.48 -9.58 9.45
CA ILE A 204 12.19 -10.25 8.17
C ILE A 204 12.15 -11.75 8.47
N ILE A 205 11.28 -12.49 7.80
CA ILE A 205 11.20 -13.94 7.90
C ILE A 205 11.68 -14.55 6.57
N ASP A 206 12.68 -15.42 6.63
CA ASP A 206 13.11 -16.26 5.51
C ASP A 206 12.19 -17.50 5.43
N ILE A 207 11.67 -17.81 4.27
CA ILE A 207 10.74 -18.93 4.09
C ILE A 207 11.29 -19.86 3.02
N ASN A 208 11.50 -21.12 3.40
CA ASN A 208 12.01 -22.15 2.51
C ASN A 208 11.16 -23.42 2.62
N MET A 209 10.58 -23.84 1.48
CA MET A 209 9.75 -25.04 1.33
C MET A 209 10.41 -26.10 0.45
N ASP A 210 11.71 -26.00 0.18
CA ASP A 210 12.43 -26.92 -0.69
C ASP A 210 12.72 -28.24 0.03
N GLU A 211 12.08 -29.31 -0.45
CA GLU A 211 12.27 -30.67 0.05
C GLU A 211 11.81 -31.67 -1.02
N GLY A 212 12.58 -32.73 -1.26
CA GLY A 212 12.37 -33.62 -2.41
C GLY A 212 11.05 -34.41 -2.40
N MET A 213 10.37 -34.47 -1.24
CA MET A 213 9.11 -35.18 -1.04
C MET A 213 7.90 -34.24 -0.91
N LEU A 214 8.09 -32.93 -1.03
CA LEU A 214 7.04 -31.91 -0.86
C LEU A 214 6.68 -31.28 -2.20
N GLU A 215 5.40 -30.99 -2.42
CA GLU A 215 4.97 -30.07 -3.47
C GLU A 215 5.31 -28.63 -3.06
N SER A 216 6.61 -28.26 -3.15
CA SER A 216 7.18 -27.03 -2.58
C SER A 216 6.45 -25.76 -3.00
N LYS A 217 5.99 -25.67 -4.26
CA LYS A 217 5.22 -24.52 -4.75
C LYS A 217 3.88 -24.39 -4.04
N GLU A 218 3.14 -25.49 -3.90
CA GLU A 218 1.83 -25.47 -3.25
C GLU A 218 1.96 -25.15 -1.76
N ALA A 219 2.93 -25.76 -1.08
CA ALA A 219 3.25 -25.46 0.32
C ALA A 219 3.64 -23.99 0.52
N MET A 220 4.47 -23.43 -0.36
CA MET A 220 4.85 -22.01 -0.32
C MET A 220 3.64 -21.09 -0.47
N VAL A 221 2.81 -21.33 -1.49
CA VAL A 221 1.60 -20.51 -1.72
C VAL A 221 0.65 -20.59 -0.53
N ARG A 222 0.39 -21.80 -0.01
CA ARG A 222 -0.48 -22.01 1.15
C ARG A 222 0.04 -21.29 2.37
N PHE A 223 1.31 -21.43 2.70
CA PHE A 223 1.91 -20.81 3.88
C PHE A 223 1.96 -19.28 3.78
N LEU A 224 2.34 -18.72 2.62
CA LEU A 224 2.35 -17.27 2.40
C LEU A 224 0.96 -16.66 2.51
N ASN A 225 -0.06 -17.32 1.96
CA ASN A 225 -1.45 -16.86 2.08
C ASN A 225 -1.94 -16.87 3.52
N LEU A 226 -1.51 -17.86 4.32
CA LEU A 226 -1.83 -17.92 5.74
C LEU A 226 -1.09 -16.82 6.53
N ILE A 227 0.21 -16.62 6.28
CA ILE A 227 0.98 -15.51 6.88
C ILE A 227 0.31 -14.16 6.60
N ALA A 228 -0.13 -13.93 5.36
CA ALA A 228 -0.80 -12.68 5.00
C ALA A 228 -2.10 -12.43 5.78
N GLY A 229 -2.71 -13.48 6.34
CA GLY A 229 -3.89 -13.40 7.21
C GLY A 229 -3.58 -13.15 8.69
N GLU A 230 -2.30 -13.18 9.09
CA GLU A 230 -1.85 -13.00 10.48
C GLU A 230 -1.07 -11.67 10.62
N PRO A 231 -1.72 -10.58 11.05
CA PRO A 231 -1.10 -9.25 11.06
C PRO A 231 0.18 -9.13 11.89
N ASP A 232 0.29 -9.88 12.98
CA ASP A 232 1.48 -9.87 13.83
C ASP A 232 2.72 -10.45 13.13
N ILE A 233 2.51 -11.36 12.18
CA ILE A 233 3.58 -11.93 11.35
C ILE A 233 3.81 -11.06 10.11
N ALA A 234 2.72 -10.58 9.49
CA ALA A 234 2.76 -9.89 8.22
C ALA A 234 3.04 -8.39 8.31
N ARG A 235 3.19 -7.79 9.50
CA ARG A 235 3.48 -6.37 9.66
C ARG A 235 4.80 -5.96 9.00
#